data_AF-A0A519XRV3-F1
#
_entry.id   AF-A0A519XRV3-F1
#
_cell.length_a   1.000
_cell.length_b   1.000
_cell.length_c   1.000
_cell.angle_alpha   90.00
_cell.angle_beta   90.00
_cell.angle_gamma   90.00
#
_symmetry.space_group_name_H-M   'P 1'
#
loop_
_entity.id
_entity.type
_entity.pdbx_description
1 polymer ?
#
loop_
_entity_poly.entity_id
_entity_poly.type
_entity_poly.pdbx_seq_one_letter_code
_entity_poly.pdbx_strand_id
1 'polypeptide(L)' 'KDAGMLSTIVQEKDQMRVIFDHNVSAIAPGQSAVFYEGNDLLGGGFLV' A
#
# COMPACT_ATOMS: atom_id res chain seq x y z
N LYS A 1 3.81 -15.66 -1.87
CA LYS A 1 2.61 -14.77 -1.86
C LYS A 1 2.76 -13.94 -0.60
N ASP A 2 3.42 -12.80 -0.70
CA ASP A 2 3.68 -11.97 0.48
C ASP A 2 2.32 -11.57 1.06
N ALA A 3 2.10 -11.91 2.32
CA ALA A 3 0.91 -11.46 3.02
C ALA A 3 1.04 -9.93 3.12
N GLY A 4 0.08 -9.20 2.56
CA GLY A 4 0.03 -7.75 2.70
C GLY A 4 0.18 -7.35 4.18
N MET A 5 0.80 -6.21 4.44
CA MET A 5 1.00 -5.72 5.80
C MET A 5 -0.16 -4.82 6.19
N LEU A 6 -0.60 -4.93 7.44
CA LEU A 6 -1.53 -3.96 8.04
C LEU A 6 -0.93 -2.56 7.92
N SER A 7 -1.72 -1.66 7.36
CA SER A 7 -1.30 -0.30 7.04
C SER A 7 -2.47 0.65 7.16
N THR A 8 -2.14 1.89 7.51
CA THR A 8 -3.08 3.02 7.49
C THR A 8 -2.85 3.83 6.23
N ILE A 9 -3.91 4.05 5.46
CA ILE A 9 -3.88 4.85 4.24
C ILE A 9 -4.49 6.21 4.54
N VAL A 10 -3.77 7.28 4.18
CA VAL A 10 -4.24 8.66 4.27
C VAL A 10 -4.20 9.28 2.88
N GLN A 11 -5.34 9.80 2.42
CA GLN A 11 -5.39 10.53 1.15
C GLN A 11 -4.88 11.95 1.34
N GLU A 12 -3.80 12.30 0.64
CA GLU A 12 -3.18 13.63 0.66
C GLU A 12 -3.25 14.20 -0.77
N LYS A 13 -4.31 14.96 -1.06
CA LYS A 13 -4.59 15.54 -2.39
C LYS A 13 -4.64 14.47 -3.48
N ASP A 14 -3.69 14.50 -4.41
CA ASP A 14 -3.57 13.61 -5.56
C ASP A 14 -2.75 12.35 -5.26
N GLN A 15 -2.21 12.23 -4.05
CA GLN A 15 -1.40 11.09 -3.62
C GLN A 15 -2.03 10.38 -2.42
N MET A 16 -1.69 9.11 -2.26
CA MET A 16 -2.04 8.32 -1.09
C MET A 16 -0.78 8.04 -0.31
N ARG A 17 -0.78 8.43 0.97
CA ARG A 17 0.28 8.10 1.91
C ARG A 17 -0.08 6.82 2.64
N VAL A 18 0.78 5.81 2.50
CA VAL A 18 0.62 4.52 3.17
C VAL A 18 1.61 4.44 4.33
N ILE A 19 1.10 4.21 5.53
CA ILE A 19 1.91 4.05 6.74
C ILE A 19 1.81 2.58 7.15
N PHE A 20 2.95 1.89 7.13
CA PHE A 20 3.03 0.51 7.59
C PHE A 20 3.28 0.47 9.09
N ASP A 21 2.51 -0.32 9.83
CA ASP A 21 2.67 -0.44 11.28
C ASP A 21 3.96 -1.18 11.67
N HIS A 22 4.50 -1.97 10.75
CA HIS A 22 5.74 -2.73 10.92
C HIS A 22 6.69 -2.49 9.75
N ASN A 23 7.98 -2.74 10.00
CA ASN A 23 9.01 -2.57 8.99
C ASN A 23 8.79 -3.54 7.82
N VAL A 24 8.58 -2.99 6.63
CA VAL A 24 8.40 -3.73 5.38
C VAL A 24 9.67 -3.59 4.55
N SER A 25 10.12 -4.71 3.96
CA SER A 25 11.32 -4.74 3.13
C SER A 25 10.97 -4.69 1.63
N ALA A 26 11.97 -4.39 0.81
CA ALA A 26 11.89 -4.46 -0.66
C ALA A 26 10.87 -3.52 -1.34
N ILE A 27 10.50 -2.40 -0.70
CA ILE A 27 9.74 -1.31 -1.32
C ILE A 27 10.66 -0.49 -2.21
N ALA A 28 10.34 -0.42 -3.50
CA ALA A 28 11.09 0.38 -4.47
C ALA A 28 10.16 1.22 -5.36
N PRO A 29 10.60 2.42 -5.81
CA PRO A 29 9.85 3.23 -6.76
C PRO A 29 9.56 2.46 -8.06
N GLY A 30 8.36 2.65 -8.61
CA GLY A 30 7.87 1.97 -9.81
C GLY A 30 7.24 0.60 -9.55
N GLN A 31 7.29 0.07 -8.31
CA GLN A 31 6.52 -1.11 -7.94
C GLN A 31 5.04 -0.76 -7.80
N SER A 32 4.17 -1.71 -8.16
CA SER A 32 2.73 -1.58 -7.93
C SER A 32 2.37 -1.95 -6.50
N ALA A 33 1.56 -1.11 -5.86
CA ALA A 33 0.93 -1.38 -4.57
C ALA A 33 -0.57 -1.64 -4.78
N VAL A 34 -1.12 -2.60 -4.04
CA VAL A 34 -2.54 -2.96 -4.07
C VAL A 34 -3.08 -3.05 -2.65
N PHE A 35 -4.29 -2.55 -2.45
CA PHE A 35 -4.93 -2.44 -1.15
C PHE A 35 -6.18 -3.31 -1.11
N TYR A 36 -6.32 -4.07 -0.01
CA TYR A 36 -7.44 -4.98 0.19
C TYR A 36 -8.10 -4.72 1.54
N GLU A 37 -9.42 -4.87 1.59
CA GLU A 37 -10.20 -5.01 2.82
C GLU A 37 -10.80 -6.41 2.86
N GLY A 38 -10.19 -7.29 3.66
CA GLY A 38 -10.53 -8.72 3.64
C GLY A 38 -10.26 -9.34 2.27
N ASN A 39 -11.33 -9.69 1.55
CA ASN A 39 -11.26 -10.26 0.19
C ASN A 39 -11.52 -9.22 -0.91
N ASP A 40 -11.89 -7.99 -0.55
CA ASP A 40 -12.27 -6.96 -1.51
C ASP A 40 -11.04 -6.15 -1.92
N LEU A 41 -10.83 -6.02 -3.23
CA LEU A 41 -9.79 -5.15 -3.79
C LEU A 41 -10.31 -3.71 -3.81
N LEU A 42 -9.71 -2.86 -2.99
CA LEU A 42 -10.10 -1.44 -2.90
C LEU A 42 -9.47 -0.60 -4.02
N GLY A 43 -8.26 -0.98 -4.45
CA GLY A 43 -7.55 -0.27 -5.49
C GLY A 43 -6.06 -0.57 -5.51
N GLY A 44 -5.34 0.21 -6.30
CA GLY A 44 -3.89 0.12 -6.39
C GLY A 44 -3.28 1.35 -7.06
N GLY A 45 -1.96 1.40 -7.04
CA GLY A 45 -1.19 2.49 -7.59
C GLY A 45 0.26 2.12 -7.76
N PHE A 46 1.09 3.10 -8.10
CA PHE A 46 2.53 2.94 -8.20
C PHE A 46 3.18 3.64 -7.02
N LEU A 47 4.15 2.97 -6.42
CA LEU A 47 5.04 3.58 -5.43
C LEU A 47 5.90 4.61 -6.17
N VAL A 48 5.77 5.87 -5.79
CA VAL A 48 6.50 7.02 -6.35
C VAL A 48 7.57 7.51 -5.40
#